data_AF-A0A949K2Z8-F1
#
_entry.id   AF-A0A949K2Z8-F1
#
_cell.length_a   1.000
_cell.length_b   1.000
_cell.length_c   1.000
_cell.angle_alpha   90.00
_cell.angle_beta   90.00
_cell.angle_gamma   90.00
#
_symmetry.space_group_name_H-M   'P 1'
#
loop_
_entity.id
_entity.type
_entity.pdbx_description
1 polymer ?
#
loop_
_entity_poly.entity_id
_entity_poly.type
_entity_poly.pdbx_seq_one_letter_code
_entity_poly.pdbx_strand_id
1 'polypeptide(L)'
;MLNKIKKSKKGFTLTEMIVVLVIIVILIALLVPTLVGYIDKAKEKSVMAEGKMVLTAAQTVVSERYGESKKLESANATTPGTVTYADITNATTENDQGAIAKLAEMPANGKIVKLEIKDYKVISIEYSNGGKTANYTSAGWTVGKTTTTTP
;
A
#
# COMPACT_ATOMS: atom_id res chain seq x y z
N MET A 1 -46.34 -54.03 7.87
CA MET A 1 -45.15 -54.36 8.69
C MET A 1 -44.07 -53.32 8.40
N LEU A 2 -43.77 -52.42 9.35
CA LEU A 2 -42.75 -51.37 9.17
C LEU A 2 -41.36 -51.93 9.49
N ASN A 3 -40.49 -51.96 8.49
CA ASN A 3 -39.11 -52.42 8.63
C ASN A 3 -38.27 -51.35 9.37
N LYS A 4 -37.88 -51.63 10.62
CA LYS A 4 -37.02 -50.74 11.43
C LYS A 4 -35.60 -50.74 10.88
N ILE A 5 -35.25 -49.74 10.08
CA ILE A 5 -33.86 -49.44 9.73
C ILE A 5 -33.15 -48.92 11.00
N LYS A 6 -32.47 -49.79 11.74
CA LYS A 6 -31.53 -49.37 12.79
C LYS A 6 -30.32 -48.72 12.13
N LYS A 7 -30.32 -47.38 12.00
CA LYS A 7 -29.11 -46.61 11.68
C LYS A 7 -28.16 -46.73 12.87
N SER A 8 -27.10 -47.51 12.71
CA SER A 8 -25.94 -47.49 13.61
C SER A 8 -25.27 -46.12 13.53
N LYS A 9 -25.58 -45.23 14.47
CA LYS A 9 -24.80 -44.02 14.66
C LYS A 9 -23.46 -44.41 15.29
N LYS A 10 -22.47 -44.77 14.45
CA LYS A 10 -21.06 -44.64 14.82
C LYS A 10 -20.78 -43.14 14.91
N GLY A 11 -21.09 -42.55 16.08
CA GLY A 11 -20.66 -41.19 16.40
C GLY A 11 -19.14 -41.19 16.55
N PHE A 12 -18.50 -40.14 16.05
CA PHE A 12 -17.09 -39.84 16.32
C PHE A 12 -16.88 -39.87 17.84
N THR A 13 -15.90 -40.61 18.33
CA THR A 13 -15.62 -40.64 19.76
C THR A 13 -15.07 -39.29 20.20
N LEU A 14 -15.38 -38.88 21.44
CA LEU A 14 -14.90 -37.61 21.98
C LEU A 14 -13.36 -37.57 22.00
N THR A 15 -12.75 -38.74 22.16
CA THR A 15 -11.30 -38.96 22.10
C THR A 15 -10.71 -38.72 20.71
N GLU A 16 -11.39 -39.13 19.64
CA GLU A 16 -10.91 -38.84 18.28
C GLU A 16 -10.97 -37.34 17.99
N MET A 17 -11.95 -36.62 18.52
CA MET A 17 -12.07 -35.17 18.31
C MET A 17 -11.00 -34.38 19.08
N ILE A 18 -10.72 -34.74 20.33
CA ILE A 18 -9.74 -34.02 21.13
C ILE A 18 -8.32 -34.19 20.58
N VAL A 19 -7.97 -35.38 20.08
CA VAL A 19 -6.64 -35.62 19.48
C VAL A 19 -6.44 -34.74 18.24
N VAL A 20 -7.47 -34.61 17.41
CA VAL A 20 -7.42 -33.75 16.21
C VAL A 20 -7.27 -32.27 16.59
N LEU A 21 -8.04 -31.79 17.57
CA LEU A 21 -7.96 -30.40 18.03
C LEU A 21 -6.57 -30.06 18.60
N VAL A 22 -5.98 -30.97 19.38
CA VAL A 22 -4.62 -30.77 19.94
C VAL A 22 -3.59 -30.63 18.83
N ILE A 23 -3.63 -31.48 17.82
CA ILE A 23 -2.69 -31.41 16.69
C ILE A 23 -2.88 -30.12 15.89
N ILE A 24 -4.13 -29.70 15.63
CA ILE A 24 -4.44 -28.44 14.93
C ILE A 24 -3.86 -27.24 15.70
N VAL A 25 -4.00 -27.20 17.02
CA VAL A 25 -3.48 -26.10 17.85
C VAL A 25 -1.95 -26.01 17.76
N ILE A 26 -1.25 -27.15 17.84
CA ILE A 26 0.22 -27.17 17.74
C ILE A 26 0.68 -26.67 16.37
N LEU A 27 0.03 -27.11 15.29
CA LEU A 27 0.36 -26.66 13.93
C LEU A 27 0.13 -25.16 13.75
N ILE A 28 -1.03 -24.65 14.19
CA ILE A 28 -1.35 -23.21 14.10
C ILE A 28 -0.33 -22.39 14.90
N ALA A 29 0.07 -22.83 16.09
CA ALA A 29 1.03 -22.12 16.94
C ALA A 29 2.38 -21.88 16.25
N LEU A 30 2.87 -22.86 15.48
CA LEU A 30 4.14 -22.73 14.75
C LEU A 30 3.98 -21.97 13.43
N LEU A 31 2.86 -22.17 12.73
CA LEU A 31 2.68 -21.65 11.36
C LEU A 31 2.27 -20.18 11.33
N VAL A 32 1.35 -19.75 12.20
CA VAL A 32 0.75 -18.40 12.18
C VAL A 32 1.78 -17.27 12.29
N PRO A 33 2.77 -17.31 13.22
CA PRO A 33 3.74 -16.21 13.36
C PRO A 33 4.52 -15.96 12.06
N THR A 34 4.90 -17.03 11.37
CA THR A 34 5.65 -16.93 10.11
C THR A 34 4.78 -16.36 8.98
N LEU A 35 3.54 -16.83 8.86
CA LEU A 35 2.59 -16.38 7.85
C LEU A 35 2.25 -14.90 7.99
N VAL A 36 2.02 -14.42 9.23
CA VAL A 36 1.75 -13.01 9.50
C VAL A 36 2.97 -12.14 9.14
N GLY A 37 4.19 -12.59 9.43
CA GLY A 37 5.41 -11.89 9.02
C GLY A 37 5.61 -11.83 7.50
N TYR A 38 5.26 -12.89 6.77
CA TYR A 38 5.31 -12.87 5.30
C TYR A 38 4.28 -11.93 4.68
N ILE A 39 3.07 -11.89 5.24
CA ILE A 39 2.03 -10.94 4.81
C ILE A 39 2.52 -9.49 5.01
N ASP A 40 3.17 -9.20 6.13
CA ASP A 40 3.68 -7.85 6.40
C ASP A 40 4.77 -7.45 5.39
N LYS A 41 5.74 -8.33 5.13
CA LYS A 41 6.79 -8.12 4.11
C LYS A 41 6.21 -7.98 2.69
N ALA A 42 5.17 -8.74 2.37
CA ALA A 42 4.50 -8.63 1.08
C ALA A 42 3.82 -7.27 0.92
N LYS A 43 3.14 -6.77 1.97
CA LYS A 43 2.57 -5.42 1.99
C LYS A 43 3.64 -4.34 1.84
N GLU A 44 4.77 -4.48 2.54
CA GLU A 44 5.90 -3.55 2.42
C GLU A 44 6.48 -3.49 1.01
N LYS A 45 6.61 -4.65 0.35
CA LYS A 45 7.04 -4.72 -1.05
C LYS A 45 6.01 -4.13 -2.00
N SER A 46 4.72 -4.37 -1.78
CA SER A 46 3.63 -3.81 -2.60
C SER A 46 3.63 -2.29 -2.55
N VAL A 47 3.61 -1.70 -1.34
CA VAL A 47 3.59 -0.25 -1.17
C VAL A 47 4.87 0.40 -1.72
N MET A 48 6.02 -0.26 -1.61
CA MET A 48 7.26 0.22 -2.21
C MET A 48 7.21 0.20 -3.74
N ALA A 49 6.66 -0.87 -4.33
CA ALA A 49 6.52 -0.97 -5.78
C ALA A 49 5.57 0.10 -6.33
N GLU A 50 4.42 0.27 -5.69
CA GLU A 50 3.46 1.34 -6.00
C GLU A 50 4.10 2.73 -5.85
N GLY A 51 4.83 2.97 -4.76
CA GLY A 51 5.59 4.21 -4.58
C GLY A 51 6.60 4.48 -5.70
N LYS A 52 7.26 3.45 -6.22
CA LYS A 52 8.17 3.59 -7.39
C LYS A 52 7.42 3.94 -8.67
N MET A 53 6.23 3.41 -8.87
CA MET A 53 5.35 3.80 -9.99
C MET A 53 4.98 5.27 -9.86
N VAL A 54 4.60 5.72 -8.67
CA VAL A 54 4.35 7.14 -8.36
C VAL A 54 5.57 8.00 -8.62
N LEU A 55 6.77 7.58 -8.20
CA LEU A 55 8.01 8.32 -8.47
C LEU A 55 8.24 8.52 -9.97
N THR A 56 8.07 7.46 -10.73
CA THR A 56 8.27 7.49 -12.18
C THR A 56 7.22 8.39 -12.84
N ALA A 57 5.95 8.26 -12.46
CA ALA A 57 4.86 9.08 -12.95
C ALA A 57 5.07 10.58 -12.61
N ALA A 58 5.44 10.89 -11.37
CA ALA A 58 5.73 12.24 -10.93
C ALA A 58 6.90 12.84 -11.72
N GLN A 59 7.99 12.09 -11.91
CA GLN A 59 9.12 12.58 -12.69
C GLN A 59 8.75 12.79 -14.17
N THR A 60 7.87 11.97 -14.74
CA THR A 60 7.34 12.15 -16.10
C THR A 60 6.56 13.45 -16.23
N VAL A 61 5.57 13.69 -15.36
CA VAL A 61 4.75 14.92 -15.39
C VAL A 61 5.62 16.15 -15.20
N VAL A 62 6.58 16.09 -14.27
CA VAL A 62 7.50 17.21 -14.03
C VAL A 62 8.38 17.49 -15.25
N SER A 63 8.85 16.45 -15.93
CA SER A 63 9.67 16.58 -17.14
C SER A 63 8.87 17.13 -18.32
N GLU A 64 7.59 16.74 -18.44
CA GLU A 64 6.67 17.29 -19.44
C GLU A 64 6.46 18.80 -19.24
N ARG A 65 6.19 19.23 -18.00
CA ARG A 65 6.04 20.66 -17.68
C ARG A 65 7.31 21.46 -17.95
N TYR A 66 8.48 20.90 -17.68
CA TYR A 66 9.76 21.52 -18.03
C TYR A 66 9.88 21.73 -19.56
N GLY A 67 9.56 20.71 -20.35
CA GLY A 67 9.58 20.78 -21.81
C GLY A 67 8.59 21.79 -22.40
N GLU A 68 7.42 21.92 -21.78
CA GLU A 68 6.41 22.91 -22.18
C GLU A 68 6.71 24.33 -21.69
N SER A 69 7.81 24.55 -20.94
CA SER A 69 8.10 25.82 -20.25
C SER A 69 6.95 26.31 -19.35
N LYS A 70 6.13 25.38 -18.85
CA LYS A 70 5.04 25.66 -17.91
C LYS A 70 5.55 25.53 -16.47
N LYS A 71 4.92 26.29 -15.58
CA LYS A 71 5.14 26.11 -14.14
C LYS A 71 4.38 24.86 -13.68
N LEU A 72 4.91 24.23 -12.64
CA LEU A 72 4.22 23.18 -11.90
C LEU A 72 3.07 23.80 -11.12
N GLU A 73 1.85 23.30 -11.30
CA GLU A 73 0.64 23.86 -10.70
C GLU A 73 0.43 23.29 -9.29
N SER A 74 1.01 23.91 -8.26
CA SER A 74 0.76 23.55 -6.86
C SER A 74 0.26 24.71 -6.02
N ALA A 75 -0.65 24.41 -5.09
CA ALA A 75 -1.24 25.39 -4.18
C ALA A 75 -0.24 26.07 -3.22
N ASN A 76 0.98 25.52 -3.08
CA ASN A 76 1.97 25.93 -2.08
C ASN A 76 3.38 26.16 -2.66
N ALA A 77 3.50 26.74 -3.86
CA ALA A 77 4.80 27.18 -4.37
C ALA A 77 5.38 28.30 -3.49
N THR A 78 6.20 27.93 -2.49
CA THR A 78 6.74 28.88 -1.50
C THR A 78 8.04 29.56 -1.99
N THR A 79 8.66 29.04 -3.06
CA THR A 79 9.89 29.57 -3.65
C THR A 79 9.97 29.18 -5.14
N PRO A 80 10.52 30.02 -6.04
CA PRO A 80 10.78 29.63 -7.43
C PRO A 80 11.56 28.30 -7.49
N GLY A 81 11.04 27.33 -8.25
CA GLY A 81 11.68 26.02 -8.43
C GLY A 81 11.36 24.97 -7.37
N THR A 82 10.63 25.29 -6.28
CA THR A 82 10.18 24.28 -5.29
C THR A 82 8.67 24.16 -5.28
N VAL A 83 8.18 22.93 -5.39
CA VAL A 83 6.75 22.59 -5.38
C VAL A 83 6.50 21.43 -4.45
N THR A 84 5.49 21.58 -3.59
CA THR A 84 5.04 20.54 -2.68
C THR A 84 3.57 20.23 -2.95
N TYR A 85 3.29 18.97 -3.25
CA TYR A 85 1.94 18.44 -3.29
C TYR A 85 1.67 17.63 -2.02
N ALA A 86 0.46 17.77 -1.47
CA ALA A 86 0.00 17.02 -0.32
C ALA A 86 -1.33 16.33 -0.65
N ASP A 87 -1.58 15.22 0.04
CA ASP A 87 -2.86 14.50 0.03
C ASP A 87 -3.43 14.16 -1.34
N ILE A 88 -2.58 13.74 -2.29
CA ILE A 88 -3.03 13.27 -3.60
C ILE A 88 -3.66 11.89 -3.42
N THR A 89 -4.96 11.81 -3.65
CA THR A 89 -5.69 10.55 -3.81
C THR A 89 -5.87 10.26 -5.30
N ASN A 90 -6.51 9.14 -5.63
CA ASN A 90 -6.98 8.89 -6.99
C ASN A 90 -8.00 9.96 -7.40
N ALA A 91 -7.52 11.09 -7.92
CA ALA A 91 -8.34 12.19 -8.38
C ALA A 91 -8.33 12.18 -9.92
N THR A 92 -9.51 12.07 -10.50
CA THR A 92 -9.80 12.11 -11.94
C THR A 92 -9.69 13.52 -12.53
N THR A 93 -8.93 14.41 -11.89
CA THR A 93 -8.82 15.83 -12.24
C THR A 93 -7.75 16.07 -13.30
N GLU A 94 -7.94 17.09 -14.14
CA GLU A 94 -7.06 17.46 -15.25
C GLU A 94 -5.77 18.22 -14.82
N ASN A 95 -5.46 18.25 -13.52
CA ASN A 95 -4.26 18.90 -12.98
C ASN A 95 -3.07 17.92 -12.85
N ASP A 96 -1.90 18.44 -12.50
CA ASP A 96 -0.67 17.65 -12.34
C ASP A 96 -0.83 16.50 -11.34
N GLN A 97 -1.58 16.71 -10.24
CA GLN A 97 -1.85 15.68 -9.23
C GLN A 97 -2.65 14.51 -9.80
N GLY A 98 -3.72 14.80 -10.56
CA GLY A 98 -4.54 13.77 -11.20
C GLY A 98 -3.80 13.05 -12.33
N ALA A 99 -2.98 13.77 -13.09
CA ALA A 99 -2.11 13.17 -14.10
C ALA A 99 -1.12 12.17 -13.49
N ILE A 100 -0.47 12.52 -12.37
CA ILE A 100 0.44 11.63 -11.64
C ILE A 100 -0.31 10.40 -11.13
N ALA A 101 -1.47 10.57 -10.48
CA ALA A 101 -2.26 9.45 -9.96
C ALA A 101 -2.71 8.49 -11.08
N LYS A 102 -3.11 9.04 -12.23
CA LYS A 102 -3.52 8.26 -13.40
C LYS A 102 -2.36 7.52 -14.04
N LEU A 103 -1.22 8.19 -14.24
CA LEU A 103 -0.01 7.58 -14.83
C LEU A 103 0.61 6.52 -13.93
N ALA A 104 0.48 6.67 -12.61
CA ALA A 104 0.94 5.69 -11.64
C ALA A 104 0.01 4.48 -11.49
N GLU A 105 -1.15 4.47 -12.16
CA GLU A 105 -2.21 3.46 -12.00
C GLU A 105 -2.52 3.19 -10.52
N MET A 106 -2.59 4.26 -9.74
CA MET A 106 -2.64 4.16 -8.30
C MET A 106 -3.92 3.43 -7.85
N PRO A 107 -3.85 2.50 -6.87
CA PRO A 107 -5.03 1.80 -6.38
C PRO A 107 -5.98 2.75 -5.64
N ALA A 108 -7.27 2.41 -5.56
CA ALA A 108 -8.32 3.25 -4.96
C ALA A 108 -8.00 3.78 -3.55
N ASN A 109 -7.26 2.99 -2.76
CA ASN A 109 -6.87 3.32 -1.39
C ASN A 109 -5.44 3.86 -1.28
N GLY A 110 -4.70 3.94 -2.40
CA GLY A 110 -3.39 4.53 -2.49
C GLY A 110 -3.48 6.04 -2.30
N LYS A 111 -2.55 6.60 -1.52
CA LYS A 111 -2.49 8.03 -1.24
C LYS A 111 -1.05 8.50 -1.26
N ILE A 112 -0.76 9.54 -2.03
CA ILE A 112 0.50 10.28 -1.93
C ILE A 112 0.29 11.33 -0.83
N VAL A 113 0.85 11.08 0.34
CA VAL A 113 0.77 11.97 1.50
C VAL A 113 1.57 13.25 1.24
N LYS A 114 2.76 13.09 0.65
CA LYS A 114 3.66 14.20 0.32
C LYS A 114 4.43 13.90 -0.95
N LEU A 115 4.58 14.89 -1.83
CA LEU A 115 5.47 14.85 -2.99
C LEU A 115 6.18 16.20 -3.08
N GLU A 116 7.51 16.19 -3.01
CA GLU A 116 8.32 17.41 -3.10
C GLU A 116 9.18 17.36 -4.36
N ILE A 117 9.15 18.46 -5.10
CA ILE A 117 9.89 18.67 -6.34
C ILE A 117 10.73 19.92 -6.17
N LYS A 118 12.01 19.81 -6.54
CA LYS A 118 12.94 20.94 -6.60
C LYS A 118 13.65 20.93 -7.94
N ASP A 119 13.66 22.06 -8.62
CA ASP A 119 14.34 22.26 -9.91
C ASP A 119 13.95 21.19 -10.95
N TYR A 120 12.64 20.89 -11.04
CA TYR A 120 12.08 19.85 -11.92
C TYR A 120 12.58 18.42 -11.66
N LYS A 121 13.06 18.17 -10.44
CA LYS A 121 13.43 16.84 -9.96
C LYS A 121 12.61 16.48 -8.73
N VAL A 122 12.05 15.27 -8.71
CA VAL A 122 11.39 14.75 -7.51
C VAL A 122 12.45 14.45 -6.44
N ILE A 123 12.34 15.09 -5.27
CA ILE A 123 13.29 14.95 -4.16
C ILE A 123 12.76 14.09 -3.01
N SER A 124 11.44 14.03 -2.84
CA SER A 124 10.81 13.29 -1.76
C SER A 124 9.42 12.81 -2.15
N ILE A 125 9.08 11.58 -1.73
CA ILE A 125 7.73 11.02 -1.86
C ILE A 125 7.39 10.29 -0.58
N GLU A 126 6.17 10.51 -0.09
CA GLU A 126 5.54 9.71 0.93
C GLU A 126 4.26 9.11 0.34
N TYR A 127 4.27 7.79 0.13
CA TYR A 127 3.15 7.05 -0.46
C TYR A 127 2.60 6.04 0.55
N SER A 128 1.29 6.04 0.78
CA SER A 128 0.61 5.20 1.76
C SER A 128 -0.44 4.32 1.10
N ASN A 129 -0.43 3.03 1.42
CA ASN A 129 -1.49 2.09 1.07
C ASN A 129 -1.56 0.95 2.11
N GLY A 130 -2.77 0.52 2.47
CA GLY A 130 -2.99 -0.67 3.30
C GLY A 130 -2.37 -0.62 4.70
N GLY A 131 -2.19 0.57 5.29
CA GLY A 131 -1.60 0.78 6.63
C GLY A 131 -0.06 0.77 6.66
N LYS A 132 0.59 0.77 5.50
CA LYS A 132 2.03 0.95 5.34
C LYS A 132 2.29 2.21 4.51
N THR A 133 3.45 2.81 4.74
CA THR A 133 3.91 4.01 4.02
C THR A 133 5.31 3.77 3.47
N ALA A 134 5.50 3.94 2.17
CA ALA A 134 6.79 3.96 1.50
C ALA A 134 7.29 5.40 1.36
N ASN A 135 8.51 5.65 1.85
CA ASN A 135 9.17 6.94 1.80
C ASN A 135 10.37 6.86 0.87
N TYR A 136 10.45 7.81 -0.06
CA TYR A 136 11.62 8.04 -0.92
C TYR A 136 12.29 9.35 -0.55
N THR A 137 13.62 9.30 -0.35
CA THR A 137 14.47 10.47 -0.17
C THR A 137 15.78 10.27 -0.96
N SER A 138 16.71 11.23 -0.89
CA SER A 138 18.06 11.06 -1.44
C SER A 138 18.83 9.87 -0.87
N ALA A 139 18.47 9.38 0.32
CA ALA A 139 19.05 8.19 0.94
C ALA A 139 18.47 6.87 0.40
N GLY A 140 17.42 6.92 -0.43
CA GLY A 140 16.76 5.75 -1.02
C GLY A 140 15.35 5.49 -0.45
N TRP A 141 14.87 4.26 -0.63
CA TRP A 141 13.54 3.82 -0.22
C TRP A 141 13.54 3.25 1.19
N THR A 142 12.59 3.68 2.01
CA THR A 142 12.28 3.08 3.31
C THR A 142 10.78 2.80 3.40
N VAL A 143 10.39 1.82 4.23
CA VAL A 143 8.96 1.51 4.46
C VAL A 143 8.70 1.52 5.95
N GLY A 144 7.64 2.20 6.37
CA GLY A 144 7.18 2.29 7.75
C GLY A 144 5.71 1.90 7.89
N LYS A 145 5.23 1.84 9.13
CA LYS A 145 3.78 1.87 9.40
C LYS A 145 3.27 3.29 9.13
N THR A 146 2.03 3.40 8.65
CA THR A 146 1.37 4.71 8.49
C THR A 146 1.28 5.39 9.85
N THR A 147 2.14 6.37 10.09
CA THR A 147 1.98 7.31 11.20
C THR A 147 1.06 8.40 10.69
N THR A 148 -0.22 8.30 11.02
CA THR A 148 -1.17 9.38 10.84
C THR A 148 -0.65 10.58 11.65
N THR A 149 0.05 11.52 11.00
CA THR A 149 0.22 12.86 11.56
C THR A 149 -1.14 13.54 11.44
N THR A 150 -1.92 13.46 12.52
CA THR A 150 -3.09 14.32 12.78
C THR A 150 -2.52 15.62 13.39
N PRO A 151 -3.10 16.79 13.06
CA PRO A 151 -2.39 17.98 12.59
C PRO A 151 -1.61 18.77 13.65
#